data_AF-A0A414UGG9-F1
#
_entry.id   AF-A0A414UGG9-F1
#
_cell.length_a   1.000
_cell.length_b   1.000
_cell.length_c   1.000
_cell.angle_alpha   90.00
_cell.angle_beta   90.00
_cell.angle_gamma   90.00
#
_symmetry.space_group_name_H-M   'P 1'
#
loop_
_entity.id
_entity.type
_entity.pdbx_description
1 polymer ?
#
loop_
_entity_poly.entity_id
_entity_poly.type
_entity_poly.pdbx_seq_one_letter_code
_entity_poly.pdbx_strand_id
1 'polypeptide(L)'
;KKKVRKPQEEWYRVENTHEAIISEEVFQKVQELIASRRRRQKNGTTQIFSGLVKCADCGWSLAYGVNSQNKNPYAHYHCSKYGQGLRQCSMHYIRYDVLYAYVLARLQYWSMMVQKDEDKLLKRLLNASDRERNSAKKKQAAELKKAEKRKAEVDGLFAKMYEDWSAGRITEYNFNMLSEKYQNEQKELETKIRQLHETMEAAVQTAADAEKWIALMKQYVNPVELTAELLNTLIEKITVHEAVKGEDGSREQEVEIYYRFIGKID
;
A
#
# COMPACT_ATOMS: atom_id res chain seq x y z
N LYS A 1 -38.11 7.70 -14.65
CA LYS A 1 -37.39 7.66 -13.36
C LYS A 1 -35.90 7.87 -13.61
N LYS A 2 -35.28 8.89 -12.99
CA LYS A 2 -33.84 9.18 -13.13
C LYS A 2 -33.06 8.20 -12.24
N LYS A 3 -32.15 7.41 -12.80
CA LYS A 3 -31.29 6.51 -12.02
C LYS A 3 -30.25 7.36 -11.29
N VAL A 4 -30.29 7.36 -9.96
CA VAL A 4 -29.29 8.02 -9.10
C VAL A 4 -28.32 6.94 -8.62
N ARG A 5 -27.02 7.12 -8.85
CA ARG A 5 -25.99 6.22 -8.29
C ARG A 5 -25.81 6.55 -6.82
N LYS A 6 -25.92 5.54 -5.96
CA LYS A 6 -25.62 5.67 -4.53
C LYS A 6 -24.12 5.55 -4.26
N PRO A 7 -23.58 6.27 -3.27
CA PRO A 7 -22.21 6.08 -2.80
C PRO A 7 -21.99 4.64 -2.31
N GLN A 8 -20.73 4.18 -2.35
CA GLN A 8 -20.40 2.77 -2.11
C GLN A 8 -20.73 2.33 -0.67
N GLU A 9 -20.70 3.26 0.29
CA GLU A 9 -21.07 2.97 1.69
C GLU A 9 -22.56 2.60 1.85
N GLU A 10 -23.43 3.05 0.93
CA GLU A 10 -24.86 2.72 0.94
C GLU A 10 -25.18 1.41 0.21
N TRP A 11 -24.18 0.67 -0.26
CA TRP A 11 -24.40 -0.57 -0.97
C TRP A 11 -24.58 -1.71 0.02
N TYR A 12 -25.73 -2.38 -0.06
CA TYR A 12 -25.98 -3.58 0.73
C TYR A 12 -25.14 -4.74 0.18
N ARG A 13 -24.14 -5.19 0.95
CA ARG A 13 -23.30 -6.35 0.64
C ARG A 13 -23.40 -7.35 1.78
N VAL A 14 -23.70 -8.61 1.46
CA VAL A 14 -23.72 -9.73 2.41
C VAL A 14 -22.71 -10.74 1.94
N GLU A 15 -21.66 -10.93 2.73
CA GLU A 15 -20.54 -11.81 2.42
C GLU A 15 -20.91 -13.28 2.71
N ASN A 16 -20.21 -14.21 2.05
CA ASN A 16 -20.26 -15.66 2.35
C ASN A 16 -21.65 -16.32 2.29
N THR A 17 -22.52 -15.84 1.40
CA THR A 17 -23.87 -16.42 1.19
C THR A 17 -23.87 -17.74 0.41
N HIS A 18 -22.74 -18.10 -0.20
CA HIS A 18 -22.56 -19.34 -0.95
C HIS A 18 -21.09 -19.77 -0.91
N GLU A 19 -20.83 -21.04 -1.22
CA GLU A 19 -19.48 -21.57 -1.35
C GLU A 19 -18.74 -20.86 -2.48
N ALA A 20 -17.54 -20.36 -2.18
CA ALA A 20 -16.74 -19.60 -3.12
C ALA A 20 -16.11 -20.52 -4.19
N ILE A 21 -16.29 -20.18 -5.46
CA ILE A 21 -15.71 -20.93 -6.59
C ILE A 21 -14.19 -20.70 -6.70
N ILE A 22 -13.72 -19.51 -6.32
CA ILE A 22 -12.30 -19.11 -6.31
C ILE A 22 -11.96 -18.47 -4.97
N SER A 23 -10.70 -18.52 -4.56
CA SER A 23 -10.27 -17.85 -3.33
C SER A 23 -10.44 -16.34 -3.42
N GLU A 24 -10.69 -15.72 -2.27
CA GLU A 24 -10.83 -14.27 -2.16
C GLU A 24 -9.58 -13.54 -2.67
N GLU A 25 -8.38 -14.05 -2.37
CA GLU A 25 -7.11 -13.51 -2.86
C GLU A 25 -7.06 -13.46 -4.40
N VAL A 26 -7.50 -14.53 -5.07
CA VAL A 26 -7.54 -14.59 -6.54
C VAL A 26 -8.57 -13.60 -7.07
N PHE A 27 -9.74 -13.51 -6.43
CA PHE A 27 -10.77 -12.56 -6.81
C PHE A 27 -10.28 -11.11 -6.70
N GLN A 28 -9.68 -10.72 -5.57
CA GLN A 28 -9.14 -9.39 -5.36
C GLN A 28 -8.05 -9.06 -6.39
N LYS A 29 -7.12 -9.99 -6.65
CA LYS A 29 -6.08 -9.82 -7.67
C LYS A 29 -6.65 -9.62 -9.08
N VAL A 30 -7.72 -10.33 -9.44
CA VAL A 30 -8.41 -10.12 -10.72
C VAL A 30 -9.12 -8.76 -10.77
N GLN A 31 -9.75 -8.32 -9.68
CA GLN A 31 -10.35 -6.98 -9.61
C GLN A 31 -9.30 -5.88 -9.79
N GLU A 32 -8.11 -6.01 -9.19
CA GLU A 32 -6.99 -5.09 -9.43
C GLU A 32 -6.55 -5.09 -10.91
N LEU A 33 -6.47 -6.25 -11.55
CA LEU A 33 -6.14 -6.37 -12.98
C LEU A 33 -7.20 -5.73 -13.88
N ILE A 34 -8.49 -5.83 -13.49
CA ILE A 34 -9.60 -5.17 -14.18
C ILE A 34 -9.55 -3.65 -13.98
N ALA A 35 -9.28 -3.18 -12.76
CA ALA A 35 -9.14 -1.75 -12.46
C ALA A 35 -7.94 -1.13 -13.19
N SER A 36 -6.86 -1.88 -13.33
CA SER A 36 -5.66 -1.50 -14.09
C SER A 36 -5.75 -1.80 -15.59
N ARG A 37 -6.91 -2.29 -16.09
CA ARG A 37 -7.08 -2.71 -17.47
C ARG A 37 -6.87 -1.54 -18.43
N ARG A 38 -5.89 -1.73 -19.31
CA ARG A 38 -5.43 -0.71 -20.26
C ARG A 38 -6.45 -0.54 -21.38
N ARG A 39 -6.81 0.71 -21.67
CA ARG A 39 -7.62 1.02 -22.87
C ARG A 39 -6.74 0.79 -24.09
N ARG A 40 -7.11 -0.17 -24.95
CA ARG A 40 -6.42 -0.36 -26.23
C ARG A 40 -6.48 0.94 -27.02
N GLN A 41 -5.34 1.35 -27.58
CA GLN A 41 -5.33 2.44 -28.54
C GLN A 41 -6.07 2.00 -29.81
N LYS A 42 -6.56 2.96 -30.61
CA LYS A 42 -7.31 2.70 -31.85
C LYS A 42 -6.51 1.86 -32.87
N ASN A 43 -5.18 1.88 -32.78
CA ASN A 43 -4.23 1.13 -33.61
C ASN A 43 -3.92 -0.28 -33.07
N GLY A 44 -4.57 -0.74 -31.99
CA GLY A 44 -4.38 -2.07 -31.42
C GLY A 44 -3.10 -2.27 -30.59
N THR A 45 -2.17 -1.31 -30.58
CA THR A 45 -0.95 -1.41 -29.77
C THR A 45 -1.22 -1.02 -28.32
N THR A 46 -0.65 -1.77 -27.38
CA THR A 46 -0.75 -1.50 -25.94
C THR A 46 0.64 -1.20 -25.42
N GLN A 47 0.84 0.04 -24.94
CA GLN A 47 2.13 0.45 -24.38
C GLN A 47 2.38 -0.24 -23.04
N ILE A 48 3.63 -0.68 -22.80
CA ILE A 48 3.99 -1.50 -21.62
C ILE A 48 3.84 -0.76 -20.28
N PHE A 49 3.89 0.58 -20.28
CA PHE A 49 3.66 1.41 -19.08
C PHE A 49 2.24 1.97 -18.98
N SER A 50 1.33 1.62 -19.91
CA SER A 50 -0.04 2.15 -19.88
C SER A 50 -0.72 1.82 -18.55
N GLY A 51 -1.32 2.83 -17.91
CA GLY A 51 -1.98 2.70 -16.61
C GLY A 51 -1.05 2.75 -15.40
N LEU A 52 0.26 2.51 -15.56
CA LEU A 52 1.26 2.50 -14.48
C LEU A 52 1.83 3.89 -14.19
N VAL A 53 2.04 4.72 -15.22
CA VAL A 53 2.67 6.05 -15.05
C VAL A 53 1.64 7.08 -14.56
N LYS A 54 1.93 7.71 -13.42
CA LYS A 54 1.10 8.70 -12.73
C LYS A 54 1.87 10.01 -12.55
N CYS A 55 1.14 11.11 -12.56
CA CYS A 55 1.68 12.43 -12.22
C CYS A 55 1.81 12.53 -10.71
N ALA A 56 2.97 12.95 -10.20
CA ALA A 56 3.19 13.15 -8.78
C ALA A 56 2.26 14.21 -8.19
N ASP A 57 2.05 15.33 -8.90
CA ASP A 57 1.29 16.46 -8.37
C ASP A 57 -0.24 16.25 -8.40
N CYS A 58 -0.78 15.76 -9.52
CA CYS A 58 -2.22 15.64 -9.69
C CYS A 58 -2.78 14.22 -9.56
N GLY A 59 -1.91 13.20 -9.46
CA GLY A 59 -2.29 11.79 -9.34
C GLY A 59 -2.89 11.15 -10.61
N TRP A 60 -3.16 11.94 -11.66
CA TRP A 60 -3.72 11.42 -12.92
C TRP A 60 -2.68 10.62 -13.71
N SER A 61 -3.16 9.68 -14.52
CA SER A 61 -2.29 8.93 -15.43
C SER A 61 -1.62 9.85 -16.47
N LEU A 62 -0.39 9.55 -16.84
CA LEU A 62 0.24 10.20 -17.99
C LEU A 62 -0.25 9.56 -19.29
N ALA A 63 -0.58 10.40 -20.28
CA ALA A 63 -0.95 10.00 -21.61
C ALA A 63 0.29 9.76 -22.47
N TYR A 64 0.27 8.67 -23.22
CA TYR A 64 1.29 8.37 -24.22
C TYR A 64 1.05 9.19 -25.50
N GLY A 65 2.10 9.80 -26.03
CA GLY A 65 2.10 10.51 -27.29
C GLY A 65 3.35 10.20 -28.11
N VAL A 66 3.26 10.41 -29.42
CA VAL A 66 4.41 10.36 -30.33
C VAL A 66 4.54 11.73 -30.97
N ASN A 67 5.71 12.35 -30.84
CA ASN A 67 6.02 13.54 -31.60
C ASN A 67 6.55 13.09 -32.97
N SER A 68 5.69 13.10 -33.99
CA SER A 68 6.05 12.74 -35.37
C SER A 68 6.42 13.94 -36.25
N GLN A 69 6.32 15.17 -35.72
CA GLN A 69 6.59 16.40 -36.48
C GLN A 69 8.08 16.75 -36.53
N ASN A 70 8.85 16.26 -35.56
CA ASN A 70 10.29 16.46 -35.54
C ASN A 70 11.01 15.54 -36.53
N LYS A 71 12.17 16.01 -37.02
CA LYS A 71 13.07 15.24 -37.92
C LYS A 71 13.41 13.86 -37.36
N ASN A 72 13.52 13.75 -36.04
CA ASN A 72 13.65 12.49 -35.31
C ASN A 72 12.40 12.30 -34.44
N PRO A 73 11.44 11.45 -34.87
CA PRO A 73 10.26 11.15 -34.08
C PRO A 73 10.62 10.47 -32.76
N TYR A 74 9.88 10.78 -31.70
CA TYR A 74 10.08 10.12 -30.41
C TYR A 74 8.79 10.02 -29.60
N ALA A 75 8.75 8.96 -28.79
CA ALA A 75 7.64 8.66 -27.90
C ALA A 75 7.85 9.32 -26.53
N HIS A 76 6.74 9.75 -25.91
CA HIS A 76 6.77 10.42 -24.61
C HIS A 76 5.48 10.20 -23.83
N TYR A 77 5.55 10.51 -22.55
CA TYR A 77 4.44 10.58 -21.62
C TYR A 77 4.26 12.03 -21.16
N HIS A 78 3.02 12.50 -21.10
CA HIS A 78 2.68 13.81 -20.56
C HIS A 78 1.47 13.74 -19.63
N CYS A 79 1.37 14.63 -18.64
CA CYS A 79 0.22 14.64 -17.73
C CYS A 79 -1.10 14.82 -18.49
N SER A 80 -2.03 13.86 -18.33
CA SER A 80 -3.33 13.92 -19.01
C SER A 80 -4.16 15.12 -18.55
N LYS A 81 -4.07 15.50 -17.26
CA LYS A 81 -4.81 16.63 -16.69
C LYS A 81 -4.31 17.97 -17.25
N TYR A 82 -2.99 18.11 -17.42
CA TYR A 82 -2.40 19.25 -18.13
C TYR A 82 -2.82 19.26 -19.61
N GLY A 83 -2.78 18.11 -20.28
CA GLY A 83 -3.14 17.95 -21.69
C GLY A 83 -4.60 18.31 -22.03
N GLN A 84 -5.49 18.43 -21.05
CA GLN A 84 -6.86 18.95 -21.24
C GLN A 84 -6.91 20.46 -21.48
N GLY A 85 -5.81 21.20 -21.25
CA GLY A 85 -5.77 22.65 -21.46
C GLY A 85 -6.45 23.47 -20.36
N LEU A 86 -6.94 22.84 -19.29
CA LEU A 86 -7.61 23.50 -18.17
C LEU A 86 -6.66 24.11 -17.13
N ARG A 87 -5.33 24.03 -17.36
CA ARG A 87 -4.26 24.54 -16.47
C ARG A 87 -4.36 24.07 -15.00
N GLN A 88 -4.89 22.87 -14.75
CA GLN A 88 -5.08 22.30 -13.40
C GLN A 88 -3.89 21.45 -12.91
N CYS A 89 -2.76 21.50 -13.62
CA CYS A 89 -1.49 20.81 -13.33
C CYS A 89 -0.39 21.48 -14.18
N SER A 90 0.89 21.21 -13.90
CA SER A 90 2.04 21.62 -14.71
C SER A 90 2.41 20.57 -15.77
N MET A 91 3.36 20.91 -16.66
CA MET A 91 3.78 20.06 -17.77
C MET A 91 4.71 18.93 -17.33
N HIS A 92 4.17 17.95 -16.58
CA HIS A 92 4.89 16.72 -16.29
C HIS A 92 5.09 15.93 -17.57
N TYR A 93 6.34 15.77 -17.94
CA TYR A 93 6.73 15.24 -19.24
C TYR A 93 7.93 14.32 -19.07
N ILE A 94 7.91 13.14 -19.66
CA ILE A 94 9.07 12.25 -19.68
C ILE A 94 9.12 11.51 -21.01
N ARG A 95 10.32 11.35 -21.60
CA ARG A 95 10.47 10.57 -22.82
C ARG A 95 10.36 9.07 -22.51
N TYR A 96 9.83 8.32 -23.47
CA TYR A 96 9.64 6.87 -23.31
C TYR A 96 10.95 6.13 -23.11
N ASP A 97 11.98 6.46 -23.89
CA ASP A 97 13.30 5.82 -23.84
C ASP A 97 14.01 6.07 -22.50
N VAL A 98 13.93 7.30 -21.99
CA VAL A 98 14.47 7.65 -20.66
C VAL A 98 13.76 6.86 -19.56
N LEU A 99 12.42 6.83 -19.57
CA LEU A 99 11.65 6.07 -18.59
C LEU A 99 11.94 4.56 -18.68
N TYR A 100 12.02 4.03 -19.91
CA TYR A 100 12.32 2.62 -20.16
C TYR A 100 13.68 2.23 -19.60
N ALA A 101 14.74 2.99 -19.94
CA ALA A 101 16.08 2.73 -19.47
C ALA A 101 16.19 2.82 -17.94
N TYR A 102 15.55 3.81 -17.33
CA TYR A 102 15.54 3.97 -15.88
C TYR A 102 14.87 2.79 -15.16
N VAL A 103 13.67 2.39 -15.60
CA VAL A 103 12.94 1.27 -14.99
C VAL A 103 13.70 -0.04 -15.17
N LEU A 104 14.26 -0.29 -16.36
CA LEU A 104 15.05 -1.49 -16.63
C LEU A 104 16.28 -1.56 -15.72
N ALA A 105 17.06 -0.48 -15.64
CA ALA A 105 18.25 -0.42 -14.78
C ALA A 105 17.88 -0.64 -13.31
N ARG A 106 16.74 -0.12 -12.85
CA ARG A 106 16.30 -0.29 -11.47
C ARG A 106 15.88 -1.73 -11.17
N LEU A 107 15.17 -2.40 -12.08
CA LEU A 107 14.83 -3.81 -11.93
C LEU A 107 16.06 -4.72 -11.96
N GLN A 108 17.03 -4.43 -12.84
CA GLN A 108 18.31 -5.15 -12.89
C GLN A 108 19.10 -4.97 -11.60
N TYR A 109 19.17 -3.73 -11.07
CA TYR A 109 19.81 -3.45 -9.78
C TYR A 109 19.21 -4.29 -8.65
N TRP A 110 17.88 -4.32 -8.52
CA TRP A 110 17.22 -5.10 -7.48
C TRP A 110 17.41 -6.59 -7.67
N SER A 111 17.37 -7.07 -8.92
CA SER A 111 17.64 -8.47 -9.23
C SER A 111 19.04 -8.89 -8.79
N MET A 112 20.05 -8.06 -9.06
CA MET A 112 21.43 -8.29 -8.61
C MET A 112 21.55 -8.28 -7.07
N MET A 113 20.84 -7.37 -6.40
CA MET A 113 20.83 -7.30 -4.93
C MET A 113 20.23 -8.56 -4.30
N VAL A 114 19.13 -9.06 -4.85
CA VAL A 114 18.49 -10.32 -4.41
C VAL A 114 19.44 -11.50 -4.59
N GLN A 115 20.18 -11.57 -5.70
CA GLN A 115 21.13 -12.65 -5.94
C GLN A 115 22.36 -12.61 -5.03
N LYS A 116 22.81 -11.41 -4.68
CA LYS A 116 24.03 -11.24 -3.87
C LYS A 116 23.80 -11.59 -2.41
N ASP A 117 22.73 -11.05 -1.82
CA ASP A 117 22.45 -11.20 -0.39
C ASP A 117 20.97 -10.89 -0.11
N GLU A 118 20.15 -11.94 -0.21
CA GLU A 118 18.71 -11.90 0.06
C GLU A 118 18.41 -11.44 1.49
N ASP A 119 19.11 -12.00 2.48
CA ASP A 119 18.85 -11.70 3.89
C ASP A 119 19.13 -10.23 4.20
N LYS A 120 20.21 -9.68 3.64
CA LYS A 120 20.54 -8.27 3.80
C LYS A 120 19.53 -7.37 3.10
N LEU A 121 19.03 -7.77 1.93
CA LEU A 121 17.98 -7.02 1.24
C LEU A 121 16.67 -7.05 2.02
N LEU A 122 16.25 -8.21 2.52
CA LEU A 122 15.06 -8.35 3.37
C LEU A 122 15.14 -7.44 4.60
N LYS A 123 16.29 -7.40 5.27
CA LYS A 123 16.52 -6.50 6.41
C LYS A 123 16.42 -5.02 6.02
N ARG A 124 16.95 -4.65 4.84
CA ARG A 124 16.85 -3.28 4.31
C ARG A 124 15.39 -2.91 4.02
N LEU A 125 14.62 -3.78 3.37
CA LEU A 125 13.21 -3.54 3.06
C LEU A 125 12.35 -3.39 4.32
N LEU A 126 12.71 -4.08 5.40
CA LEU A 126 12.03 -3.97 6.68
C LEU A 126 12.51 -2.78 7.54
N ASN A 127 13.45 -1.97 7.05
CA ASN A 127 14.02 -0.79 7.74
C ASN A 127 14.40 -1.07 9.21
N ALA A 128 14.81 -2.29 9.53
CA ALA A 128 15.02 -2.71 10.91
C ALA A 128 16.26 -3.59 11.05
N SER A 129 17.12 -3.24 12.01
CA SER A 129 18.12 -4.18 12.50
C SER A 129 17.42 -5.35 13.24
N ASP A 130 17.98 -6.56 13.15
CA ASP A 130 17.40 -7.74 13.83
C ASP A 130 17.19 -7.52 15.34
N ARG A 131 18.07 -6.71 15.95
CA ARG A 131 18.02 -6.36 17.38
C ARG A 131 16.86 -5.41 17.70
N GLU A 132 16.66 -4.36 16.90
CA GLU A 132 15.56 -3.41 17.10
C GLU A 132 14.21 -4.08 16.82
N ARG A 133 14.11 -4.90 15.76
CA ARG A 133 12.89 -5.66 15.44
C ARG A 133 12.51 -6.59 16.59
N ASN A 134 13.45 -7.38 17.10
CA ASN A 134 13.18 -8.31 18.18
C ASN A 134 12.89 -7.59 19.50
N SER A 135 13.56 -6.47 19.78
CA SER A 135 13.29 -5.65 20.97
C SER A 135 11.91 -5.01 20.93
N ALA A 136 11.55 -4.38 19.80
CA ALA A 136 10.25 -3.74 19.60
C ALA A 136 9.11 -4.75 19.65
N LYS A 137 9.23 -5.90 18.96
CA LYS A 137 8.26 -6.99 19.02
C LYS A 137 8.08 -7.53 20.44
N LYS A 138 9.18 -7.76 21.16
CA LYS A 138 9.10 -8.20 22.57
C LYS A 138 8.43 -7.17 23.46
N LYS A 139 8.70 -5.87 23.24
CA LYS A 139 8.07 -4.79 23.98
C LYS A 139 6.56 -4.70 23.70
N GLN A 140 6.16 -4.75 22.43
CA GLN A 140 4.75 -4.76 22.02
C GLN A 140 4.01 -5.97 22.58
N ALA A 141 4.59 -7.18 22.48
CA ALA A 141 4.00 -8.40 23.03
C ALA A 141 3.88 -8.35 24.57
N ALA A 142 4.88 -7.79 25.26
CA ALA A 142 4.80 -7.60 26.71
C ALA A 142 3.72 -6.58 27.11
N GLU A 143 3.57 -5.51 26.34
CA GLU A 143 2.56 -4.49 26.56
C GLU A 143 1.14 -5.00 26.30
N LEU A 144 0.96 -5.80 25.25
CA LEU A 144 -0.29 -6.50 24.96
C LEU A 144 -0.67 -7.43 26.12
N LYS A 145 0.25 -8.30 26.54
CA LYS A 145 0.02 -9.22 27.67
C LYS A 145 -0.33 -8.47 28.96
N LYS A 146 0.28 -7.30 29.19
CA LYS A 146 -0.04 -6.45 30.35
C LYS A 146 -1.45 -5.86 30.25
N ALA A 147 -1.84 -5.38 29.07
CA ALA A 147 -3.18 -4.82 28.83
C ALA A 147 -4.27 -5.89 28.97
N GLU A 148 -4.07 -7.08 28.39
CA GLU A 148 -4.98 -8.22 28.52
C GLU A 148 -5.14 -8.68 29.96
N LYS A 149 -4.02 -8.80 30.71
CA LYS A 149 -4.06 -9.16 32.12
C LYS A 149 -4.86 -8.13 32.92
N ARG A 150 -4.61 -6.83 32.68
CA ARG A 150 -5.33 -5.76 33.37
C ARG A 150 -6.83 -5.77 33.04
N LYS A 151 -7.19 -6.04 31.78
CA LYS A 151 -8.59 -6.19 31.37
C LYS A 151 -9.27 -7.31 32.16
N ALA A 152 -8.65 -8.49 32.22
CA ALA A 152 -9.18 -9.62 32.99
C ALA A 152 -9.30 -9.33 34.50
N GLU A 153 -8.35 -8.59 35.08
CA GLU A 153 -8.44 -8.12 36.47
C GLU A 153 -9.65 -7.19 36.68
N VAL A 154 -9.85 -6.21 35.79
CA VAL A 154 -10.97 -5.28 35.85
C VAL A 154 -12.30 -6.00 35.66
N ASP A 155 -12.38 -6.96 34.74
CA ASP A 155 -13.57 -7.80 34.53
C ASP A 155 -13.92 -8.59 35.80
N GLY A 156 -12.91 -9.16 36.47
CA GLY A 156 -13.09 -9.85 37.75
C GLY A 156 -13.52 -8.93 38.90
N LEU A 157 -13.00 -7.70 38.95
CA LEU A 157 -13.43 -6.69 39.93
C LEU A 157 -14.87 -6.25 39.69
N PHE A 158 -15.26 -6.09 38.42
CA PHE A 158 -16.62 -5.72 38.04
C PHE A 158 -17.63 -6.81 38.42
N ALA A 159 -17.30 -8.08 38.18
CA ALA A 159 -18.12 -9.23 38.57
C ALA A 159 -18.35 -9.28 40.09
N LYS A 160 -17.28 -9.16 40.89
CA LYS A 160 -17.39 -9.13 42.36
C LYS A 160 -18.21 -7.95 42.86
N MET A 161 -18.01 -6.77 42.29
CA MET A 161 -18.77 -5.57 42.64
C MET A 161 -20.27 -5.75 42.37
N TYR A 162 -20.63 -6.44 41.29
CA TYR A 162 -22.02 -6.78 40.99
C TYR A 162 -22.61 -7.75 42.04
N GLU A 163 -21.86 -8.78 42.44
CA GLU A 163 -22.26 -9.70 43.51
C GLU A 163 -22.48 -8.97 44.85
N ASP A 164 -21.56 -8.07 45.22
CA ASP A 164 -21.65 -7.31 46.47
C ASP A 164 -22.83 -6.32 46.48
N TRP A 165 -23.17 -5.73 45.32
CA TRP A 165 -24.37 -4.90 45.18
C TRP A 165 -25.64 -5.73 45.31
N SER A 166 -25.70 -6.88 44.63
CA SER A 166 -26.83 -7.80 44.73
C SER A 166 -27.03 -8.36 46.14
N ALA A 167 -25.95 -8.49 46.92
CA ALA A 167 -25.99 -8.91 48.33
C ALA A 167 -26.29 -7.77 49.31
N GLY A 168 -26.49 -6.53 48.82
CA GLY A 168 -26.78 -5.35 49.65
C GLY A 168 -25.59 -4.83 50.46
N ARG A 169 -24.36 -5.25 50.15
CA ARG A 169 -23.14 -4.81 50.86
C ARG A 169 -22.66 -3.42 50.42
N ILE A 170 -23.05 -2.99 49.23
CA ILE A 170 -22.73 -1.66 48.68
C ILE A 170 -23.99 -0.92 48.25
N THR A 171 -23.98 0.40 48.41
CA THR A 171 -25.07 1.27 47.99
C THR A 171 -25.10 1.43 46.48
N GLU A 172 -26.28 1.74 45.93
CA GLU A 172 -26.45 2.04 44.51
C GLU A 172 -25.55 3.19 44.03
N TYR A 173 -25.38 4.24 44.84
CA TYR A 173 -24.48 5.35 44.54
C TYR A 173 -23.02 4.88 44.34
N ASN A 174 -22.51 4.04 45.25
CA ASN A 174 -21.15 3.51 45.18
C ASN A 174 -20.97 2.55 43.99
N PHE A 175 -21.99 1.75 43.68
CA PHE A 175 -22.00 0.88 42.51
C PHE A 175 -21.94 1.69 41.20
N ASN A 176 -22.77 2.72 41.04
CA ASN A 176 -22.78 3.57 39.85
C ASN A 176 -21.44 4.30 39.65
N MET A 177 -20.87 4.86 40.73
CA MET A 177 -19.58 5.57 40.65
C MET A 177 -18.40 4.64 40.29
N LEU A 178 -18.34 3.45 40.89
CA LEU A 178 -17.27 2.49 40.59
C LEU A 178 -17.45 1.78 39.24
N SER A 179 -18.69 1.49 38.85
CA SER A 179 -19.00 0.88 37.55
C SER A 179 -18.62 1.79 36.39
N GLU A 180 -18.90 3.09 36.48
CA GLU A 180 -18.47 4.06 35.47
C GLU A 180 -16.95 4.07 35.32
N LYS A 181 -16.22 4.07 36.44
CA LYS A 181 -14.75 4.00 36.43
C LYS A 181 -14.22 2.74 35.75
N TYR A 182 -14.74 1.57 36.11
CA TYR A 182 -14.28 0.30 35.52
C TYR A 182 -14.68 0.17 34.06
N GLN A 183 -15.87 0.64 33.66
CA GLN A 183 -16.30 0.66 32.26
C GLN A 183 -15.42 1.56 31.40
N ASN A 184 -15.01 2.73 31.91
CA ASN A 184 -14.08 3.61 31.21
C ASN A 184 -12.72 2.93 31.05
N GLU A 185 -12.19 2.32 32.12
CA GLU A 185 -10.92 1.57 32.05
C GLU A 185 -11.00 0.39 31.06
N GLN A 186 -12.11 -0.36 31.04
CA GLN A 186 -12.34 -1.43 30.05
C GLN A 186 -12.29 -0.92 28.61
N LYS A 187 -12.98 0.20 28.31
CA LYS A 187 -12.99 0.79 26.96
C LYS A 187 -11.60 1.25 26.53
N GLU A 188 -10.84 1.86 27.42
CA GLU A 188 -9.45 2.28 27.16
C GLU A 188 -8.56 1.06 26.88
N LEU A 189 -8.67 0.01 27.69
CA LEU A 189 -7.91 -1.23 27.53
C LEU A 189 -8.27 -1.95 26.23
N GLU A 190 -9.56 -2.02 25.87
CA GLU A 190 -10.00 -2.61 24.60
C GLU A 190 -9.46 -1.85 23.40
N THR A 191 -9.53 -0.53 23.43
CA THR A 191 -8.98 0.31 22.36
C THR A 191 -7.48 0.10 22.22
N LYS A 192 -6.77 0.04 23.35
CA LYS A 192 -5.32 -0.21 23.37
C LYS A 192 -4.96 -1.60 22.85
N ILE A 193 -5.68 -2.65 23.27
CA ILE A 193 -5.48 -4.02 22.79
C ILE A 193 -5.69 -4.09 21.28
N ARG A 194 -6.77 -3.47 20.78
CA ARG A 194 -7.06 -3.42 19.34
C ARG A 194 -5.93 -2.76 18.55
N GLN A 195 -5.46 -1.58 18.99
CA GLN A 195 -4.35 -0.88 18.34
C GLN A 195 -3.04 -1.70 18.37
N LEU A 196 -2.75 -2.37 19.50
CA LEU A 196 -1.58 -3.24 19.61
C LEU A 196 -1.67 -4.44 18.65
N HIS A 197 -2.85 -5.06 18.51
CA HIS A 197 -3.06 -6.11 17.51
C HIS A 197 -2.88 -5.60 16.08
N GLU A 198 -3.54 -4.50 15.71
CA GLU A 198 -3.44 -3.91 14.36
C GLU A 198 -1.99 -3.61 13.98
N THR A 199 -1.20 -3.04 14.92
CA THR A 199 0.22 -2.75 14.67
C THR A 199 1.07 -4.01 14.53
N MET A 200 0.78 -5.06 15.31
CA MET A 200 1.49 -6.34 15.22
C MET A 200 1.16 -7.08 13.93
N GLU A 201 -0.11 -7.10 13.52
CA GLU A 201 -0.56 -7.70 12.26
C GLU A 201 0.03 -6.96 11.06
N ALA A 202 0.00 -5.62 11.06
CA ALA A 202 0.63 -4.82 10.01
C ALA A 202 2.13 -5.15 9.88
N ALA A 203 2.85 -5.30 11.00
CA ALA A 203 4.28 -5.64 10.96
C ALA A 203 4.57 -7.07 10.46
N VAL A 204 3.66 -8.02 10.70
CA VAL A 204 3.73 -9.38 10.14
C VAL A 204 3.46 -9.34 8.64
N GLN A 205 2.43 -8.60 8.23
CA GLN A 205 2.04 -8.45 6.84
C GLN A 205 3.16 -7.82 6.01
N THR A 206 3.79 -6.74 6.48
CA THR A 206 4.94 -6.11 5.81
C THR A 206 6.11 -7.08 5.62
N ALA A 207 6.35 -7.98 6.59
CA ALA A 207 7.40 -9.00 6.47
C ALA A 207 7.06 -10.05 5.40
N ALA A 208 5.84 -10.58 5.41
CA ALA A 208 5.37 -11.51 4.40
C ALA A 208 5.37 -10.89 3.00
N ASP A 209 5.02 -9.61 2.89
CA ASP A 209 4.98 -8.85 1.65
C ASP A 209 6.39 -8.59 1.08
N ALA A 210 7.38 -8.32 1.93
CA ALA A 210 8.77 -8.23 1.51
C ALA A 210 9.32 -9.58 1.01
N GLU A 211 9.03 -10.68 1.70
CA GLU A 211 9.42 -12.03 1.28
C GLU A 211 8.77 -12.41 -0.07
N LYS A 212 7.48 -12.12 -0.25
CA LYS A 212 6.77 -12.31 -1.52
C LYS A 212 7.41 -11.52 -2.65
N TRP A 213 7.75 -10.24 -2.41
CA TRP A 213 8.38 -9.42 -3.44
C TRP A 213 9.75 -9.96 -3.84
N ILE A 214 10.58 -10.37 -2.88
CA ILE A 214 11.87 -11.01 -3.15
C ILE A 214 11.68 -12.29 -3.97
N ALA A 215 10.71 -13.13 -3.61
CA ALA A 215 10.41 -14.36 -4.34
C ALA A 215 9.99 -14.06 -5.81
N LEU A 216 9.21 -13.01 -6.04
CA LEU A 216 8.87 -12.57 -7.40
C LEU A 216 10.09 -12.05 -8.15
N MET A 217 10.96 -11.25 -7.51
CA MET A 217 12.19 -10.77 -8.13
C MET A 217 13.14 -11.91 -8.51
N LYS A 218 13.16 -13.01 -7.76
CA LYS A 218 13.92 -14.23 -8.10
C LYS A 218 13.38 -14.96 -9.33
N GLN A 219 12.09 -14.84 -9.65
CA GLN A 219 11.54 -15.43 -10.87
C GLN A 219 12.01 -14.69 -12.12
N TYR A 220 12.26 -13.37 -11.98
CA TYR A 220 12.68 -12.50 -13.08
C TYR A 220 14.13 -12.04 -12.89
N VAL A 221 15.04 -13.02 -12.98
CA VAL A 221 16.49 -12.76 -12.87
C VAL A 221 16.98 -11.91 -14.04
N ASN A 222 17.61 -10.78 -13.73
CA ASN A 222 18.32 -9.89 -14.64
C ASN A 222 17.60 -9.71 -16.00
N PRO A 223 16.41 -9.06 -16.01
CA PRO A 223 15.65 -8.92 -17.24
C PRO A 223 16.44 -8.10 -18.26
N VAL A 224 16.53 -8.61 -19.49
CA VAL A 224 17.15 -7.88 -20.62
C VAL A 224 16.20 -6.84 -21.19
N GLU A 225 14.89 -7.09 -21.11
CA GLU A 225 13.84 -6.23 -21.65
C GLU A 225 12.64 -6.13 -20.68
N LEU A 226 11.90 -5.03 -20.79
CA LEU A 226 10.67 -4.83 -20.00
C LEU A 226 9.45 -5.37 -20.74
N THR A 227 8.82 -6.39 -20.16
CA THR A 227 7.54 -6.90 -20.64
C THR A 227 6.37 -6.35 -19.82
N ALA A 228 5.18 -6.30 -20.42
CA ALA A 228 3.99 -5.86 -19.70
C ALA A 228 3.67 -6.77 -18.49
N GLU A 229 3.94 -8.08 -18.61
CA GLU A 229 3.75 -9.08 -17.55
C GLU A 229 4.70 -8.83 -16.37
N LEU A 230 5.98 -8.60 -16.66
CA LEU A 230 7.00 -8.25 -15.65
C LEU A 230 6.58 -6.99 -14.87
N LEU A 231 6.24 -5.92 -15.59
CA LEU A 231 5.84 -4.66 -14.99
C LEU A 231 4.57 -4.80 -14.15
N ASN A 232 3.55 -5.52 -14.64
CA ASN A 232 2.32 -5.71 -13.89
C ASN A 232 2.52 -6.58 -12.64
N THR A 233 3.52 -7.46 -12.63
CA THR A 233 3.82 -8.35 -11.51
C THR A 233 4.62 -7.66 -10.42
N LEU A 234 5.56 -6.77 -10.80
CA LEU A 234 6.50 -6.16 -9.86
C LEU A 234 6.15 -4.71 -9.49
N ILE A 235 5.52 -3.96 -10.38
CA ILE A 235 5.30 -2.52 -10.24
C ILE A 235 3.81 -2.24 -10.07
N GLU A 236 3.48 -1.49 -9.02
CA GLU A 236 2.13 -0.99 -8.77
C GLU A 236 1.88 0.31 -9.54
N LYS A 237 2.79 1.28 -9.41
CA LYS A 237 2.74 2.56 -10.10
C LYS A 237 4.12 3.19 -10.23
N ILE A 238 4.27 4.09 -11.19
CA ILE A 238 5.47 4.91 -11.38
C ILE A 238 5.02 6.36 -11.32
N THR A 239 5.51 7.13 -10.35
CA THR A 239 5.24 8.56 -10.24
C THR A 239 6.33 9.34 -10.94
N VAL A 240 5.91 10.31 -11.76
CA VAL A 240 6.81 11.22 -12.47
C VAL A 240 6.56 12.61 -11.91
N HIS A 241 7.61 13.25 -11.42
CA HIS A 241 7.61 14.61 -10.91
C HIS A 241 7.88 15.63 -12.01
N GLU A 242 7.61 16.90 -11.71
CA GLU A 242 7.98 18.00 -12.59
C GLU A 242 9.50 18.07 -12.75
N ALA A 243 9.95 18.37 -13.97
CA ALA A 243 11.38 18.45 -14.24
C ALA A 243 11.92 19.82 -13.81
N VAL A 244 13.04 19.79 -13.09
CA VAL A 244 13.76 20.98 -12.64
C VAL A 244 14.90 21.24 -13.63
N LYS A 245 15.14 22.51 -13.94
CA LYS A 245 16.31 22.92 -14.71
C LYS A 245 17.41 23.34 -13.75
N GLY A 246 18.57 22.69 -13.85
CA GLY A 246 19.77 23.10 -13.14
C GLY A 246 20.30 24.44 -13.67
N GLU A 247 21.14 25.09 -12.87
CA GLU A 247 21.81 26.35 -13.24
C GLU A 247 22.71 26.19 -14.48
N ASP A 248 23.21 24.97 -14.71
CA ASP A 248 24.01 24.56 -15.86
C ASP A 248 23.17 24.29 -17.15
N GLY A 249 21.85 24.42 -17.05
CA GLY A 249 20.92 24.10 -18.13
C GLY A 249 20.61 22.60 -18.26
N SER A 250 21.10 21.76 -17.34
CA SER A 250 20.70 20.36 -17.27
C SER A 250 19.22 20.24 -16.86
N ARG A 251 18.60 19.13 -17.26
CA ARG A 251 17.21 18.83 -16.91
C ARG A 251 17.21 17.61 -16.01
N GLU A 252 16.91 17.83 -14.74
CA GLU A 252 16.75 16.77 -13.75
C GLU A 252 15.26 16.47 -13.56
N GLN A 253 14.93 15.21 -13.33
CA GLN A 253 13.55 14.80 -13.13
C GLN A 253 13.50 13.61 -12.18
N GLU A 254 12.76 13.77 -11.09
CA GLU A 254 12.52 12.69 -10.15
C GLU A 254 11.45 11.73 -10.68
N VAL A 255 11.76 10.44 -10.58
CA VAL A 255 10.86 9.34 -10.93
C VAL A 255 10.88 8.35 -9.78
N GLU A 256 9.72 8.06 -9.19
CA GLU A 256 9.61 7.07 -8.12
C GLU A 256 8.88 5.83 -8.64
N ILE A 257 9.39 4.67 -8.27
CA ILE A 257 8.79 3.37 -8.61
C ILE A 257 8.22 2.78 -7.33
N TYR A 258 6.92 2.55 -7.33
CA TYR A 258 6.22 1.83 -6.28
C TYR A 258 6.09 0.39 -6.71
N TYR A 259 6.77 -0.49 -5.99
CA TYR A 259 6.69 -1.92 -6.19
C TYR A 259 5.47 -2.49 -5.47
N ARG A 260 4.88 -3.53 -6.05
CA ARG A 260 3.82 -4.27 -5.37
C ARG A 260 4.36 -4.82 -4.05
N PHE A 261 3.50 -4.90 -3.05
CA PHE A 261 3.77 -5.42 -1.69
C PHE A 261 4.64 -4.52 -0.80
N ILE A 262 5.66 -3.85 -1.33
CA ILE A 262 6.63 -3.09 -0.51
C ILE A 262 6.65 -1.57 -0.76
N GLY A 263 5.93 -1.08 -1.77
CA GLY A 263 5.84 0.36 -2.05
C GLY A 263 7.13 0.95 -2.63
N LYS A 264 7.45 2.19 -2.26
CA LYS A 264 8.65 2.90 -2.76
C LYS A 264 9.89 2.36 -2.05
N ILE A 265 10.95 2.08 -2.82
CA ILE A 265 12.25 1.68 -2.28
C ILE A 265 13.32 2.63 -2.82
N ASP A 266 14.03 3.28 -1.91
CA ASP A 266 15.18 4.16 -2.18
C ASP A 266 16.49 3.37 -2.33
#